data_AF-A0A564YPD4-F1
#
_entry.id   AF-A0A564YPD4-F1
#
_cell.length_a   1.000
_cell.length_b   1.000
_cell.length_c   1.000
_cell.angle_alpha   90.00
_cell.angle_beta   90.00
_cell.angle_gamma   90.00
#
_symmetry.space_group_name_H-M   'P 1'
#
loop_
_entity.id
_entity.type
_entity.pdbx_description
1 polymer ?
#
loop_
_entity_poly.entity_id
_entity_poly.type
_entity_poly.pdbx_seq_one_letter_code
_entity_poly.pdbx_strand_id
1 'polypeptide(L)'
;MMLSAYILDDSPSTKQKMKTFMRYINLTNIITLRLFCSRIKKRYPVDQILIADGMMTPKELKRLQSSTPKRKATFYAAPLYWAGYLLLDMRASGLLISDRAVELLYKSIDAIRAKAAKLIVYNKIINVPLGFTQIATVTIYVYVIASTFSWQFLDVTQKYNNRLVDIYIPIFGMLQLIFFLGWIN
;
A
#
# COMPACT_ATOMS: atom_id res chain seq x y z
N MET A 1 2.64 -10.79 19.77
CA MET A 1 3.15 -12.11 20.23
C MET A 1 4.47 -11.99 20.98
N MET A 2 5.53 -11.38 20.42
CA MET A 2 6.80 -11.24 21.16
C MET A 2 6.69 -10.36 22.42
N LEU A 3 6.03 -9.18 22.33
CA LEU A 3 5.89 -8.27 23.48
C LEU A 3 5.18 -8.94 24.69
N SER A 4 4.12 -9.70 24.42
CA SER A 4 3.35 -10.41 25.45
C SER A 4 4.08 -11.61 26.05
N ALA A 5 5.11 -12.14 25.37
CA ALA A 5 5.88 -13.26 25.89
C ALA A 5 6.96 -12.82 26.89
N TYR A 6 7.47 -11.59 26.77
CA TYR A 6 8.54 -11.07 27.61
C TYR A 6 8.06 -10.28 28.84
N ILE A 7 6.78 -9.93 28.87
CA ILE A 7 6.16 -9.20 29.97
C ILE A 7 5.32 -10.20 30.76
N LEU A 8 5.77 -10.52 31.98
CA LEU A 8 5.11 -11.48 32.87
C LEU A 8 4.08 -10.81 33.79
N ASP A 9 4.18 -9.50 33.96
CA ASP A 9 3.31 -8.72 34.84
C ASP A 9 1.94 -8.45 34.20
N ASP A 10 0.87 -8.75 34.93
CA ASP A 10 -0.52 -8.63 34.47
C ASP A 10 -1.23 -7.34 34.97
N SER A 11 -0.46 -6.42 35.58
CA SER A 11 -0.92 -5.12 36.05
C SER A 11 -1.70 -4.32 34.98
N PRO A 12 -2.76 -3.59 35.36
CA PRO A 12 -3.51 -2.75 34.42
C PRO A 12 -2.64 -1.69 33.74
N SER A 13 -1.66 -1.15 34.47
CA SER A 13 -0.68 -0.18 33.94
C SER A 13 0.19 -0.80 32.85
N THR A 14 0.61 -2.05 33.05
CA THR A 14 1.43 -2.81 32.10
C THR A 14 0.64 -3.12 30.83
N LYS A 15 -0.61 -3.56 30.97
CA LYS A 15 -1.55 -3.74 29.85
C LYS A 15 -1.75 -2.44 29.05
N GLN A 16 -1.85 -1.30 29.72
CA GLN A 16 -2.00 0.00 29.05
C GLN A 16 -0.75 0.39 28.26
N LYS A 17 0.46 0.17 28.81
CA LYS A 17 1.71 0.41 28.08
C LYS A 17 1.82 -0.52 26.85
N MET A 18 1.43 -1.79 26.96
CA MET A 18 1.42 -2.73 25.83
C MET A 18 0.41 -2.34 24.74
N LYS A 19 -0.81 -1.93 25.13
CA LYS A 19 -1.82 -1.41 24.18
C LYS A 19 -1.29 -0.17 23.45
N THR A 20 -0.62 0.73 24.17
CA THR A 20 0.00 1.93 23.61
C THR A 20 1.10 1.58 22.60
N PHE A 21 1.95 0.61 22.94
CA PHE A 21 2.98 0.11 22.04
C PHE A 21 2.39 -0.43 20.72
N MET A 22 1.38 -1.29 20.81
CA MET A 22 0.70 -1.84 19.62
C MET A 22 -0.02 -0.76 18.82
N ARG A 23 -0.62 0.22 19.49
CA ARG A 23 -1.25 1.37 18.85
C ARG A 23 -0.26 2.19 18.03
N TYR A 24 0.97 2.38 18.52
CA TYR A 24 2.02 3.08 17.75
C TYR A 24 2.43 2.33 16.49
N ILE A 25 2.59 1.00 16.56
CA ILE A 25 2.87 0.18 15.37
C ILE A 25 1.73 0.32 14.35
N ASN A 26 0.48 0.19 14.80
CA ASN A 26 -0.68 0.32 13.92
C ASN A 26 -0.82 1.73 13.34
N LEU A 27 -0.51 2.77 14.12
CA LEU A 27 -0.54 4.15 13.68
C LEU A 27 0.48 4.40 12.56
N THR A 28 1.70 3.87 12.66
CA THR A 28 2.67 3.94 11.56
C THR A 28 2.17 3.24 10.31
N ASN A 29 1.55 2.06 10.43
CA ASN A 29 0.96 1.38 9.28
C ASN A 29 -0.15 2.22 8.62
N ILE A 30 -1.04 2.83 9.40
CA ILE A 30 -2.10 3.69 8.86
C ILE A 30 -1.51 4.91 8.16
N ILE A 31 -0.56 5.62 8.78
CA ILE A 31 0.08 6.80 8.18
C ILE A 31 0.78 6.42 6.87
N THR A 32 1.49 5.29 6.86
CA THR A 32 2.19 4.79 5.67
C THR A 32 1.21 4.41 4.58
N LEU A 33 0.21 3.56 4.88
CA LEU A 33 -0.77 3.08 3.91
C LEU A 33 -1.64 4.22 3.37
N ARG A 34 -1.90 5.28 4.14
CA ARG A 34 -2.65 6.45 3.68
C ARG A 34 -2.00 7.14 2.48
N LEU A 35 -0.68 7.01 2.30
CA LEU A 35 0.05 7.62 1.20
C LEU A 35 -0.29 7.02 -0.17
N PHE A 36 -0.70 5.75 -0.23
CA PHE A 36 -0.89 5.03 -1.49
C PHE A 36 -2.17 4.17 -1.57
N CYS A 37 -2.74 3.73 -0.46
CA CYS A 37 -3.99 2.99 -0.45
C CYS A 37 -5.19 3.95 -0.47
N SER A 38 -5.91 3.99 -1.58
CA SER A 38 -7.09 4.83 -1.77
C SER A 38 -8.19 4.58 -0.73
N ARG A 39 -8.38 3.31 -0.31
CA ARG A 39 -9.36 2.93 0.71
C ARG A 39 -9.02 3.52 2.09
N ILE A 40 -7.75 3.45 2.49
CA ILE A 40 -7.28 4.02 3.76
C ILE A 40 -7.31 5.54 3.72
N LYS A 41 -6.96 6.15 2.58
CA LYS A 41 -7.07 7.60 2.38
C LYS A 41 -8.51 8.10 2.48
N LYS A 42 -9.48 7.35 1.95
CA LYS A 42 -10.92 7.64 2.08
C LYS A 42 -11.43 7.47 3.51
N ARG A 43 -10.94 6.45 4.23
CA ARG A 43 -11.30 6.22 5.64
C ARG A 43 -10.71 7.26 6.58
N TYR A 44 -9.47 7.68 6.34
CA TYR A 44 -8.75 8.63 7.17
C TYR A 44 -8.27 9.85 6.38
N PRO A 45 -9.17 10.72 5.89
CA PRO A 45 -8.80 11.91 5.13
C PRO A 45 -8.12 12.97 6.01
N VAL A 46 -8.51 13.09 7.28
CA VAL A 46 -8.02 14.10 8.22
C VAL A 46 -7.49 13.42 9.48
N ASP A 47 -6.43 13.97 10.08
CA ASP A 47 -5.81 13.41 11.28
C ASP A 47 -6.73 13.38 12.51
N GLN A 48 -7.76 14.23 12.57
CA GLN A 48 -8.76 14.22 13.64
C GLN A 48 -9.55 12.90 13.69
N ILE A 49 -9.74 12.23 12.55
CA ILE A 49 -10.43 10.93 12.50
C ILE A 49 -9.60 9.84 13.18
N LEU A 50 -8.26 9.96 13.18
CA LEU A 50 -7.40 9.06 13.95
C LEU A 50 -7.62 9.21 15.47
N ILE A 51 -8.01 10.40 15.92
CA ILE A 51 -8.34 10.63 17.34
C ILE A 51 -9.70 10.02 17.65
N ALA A 52 -10.69 10.22 16.78
CA ALA A 52 -12.02 9.65 16.93
C ALA A 52 -12.00 8.11 17.00
N ASP A 53 -11.19 7.47 16.15
CA ASP A 53 -10.99 6.01 16.14
C ASP A 53 -10.10 5.50 17.30
N GLY A 54 -9.57 6.38 18.16
CA GLY A 54 -8.69 6.01 19.27
C GLY A 54 -7.29 5.55 18.85
N MET A 55 -6.92 5.76 17.58
CA MET A 55 -5.58 5.42 17.07
C MET A 55 -4.50 6.40 17.54
N MET A 56 -4.89 7.63 17.89
CA MET A 56 -3.99 8.68 18.32
C MET A 56 -4.60 9.54 19.42
N THR A 57 -3.80 9.98 20.39
CA THR A 57 -4.27 10.96 21.37
C THR A 57 -4.09 12.40 20.86
N PRO A 58 -4.87 13.39 21.35
CA PRO A 58 -4.70 14.79 20.95
C PRO A 58 -3.29 15.33 21.24
N LYS A 59 -2.65 14.88 22.33
CA LYS A 59 -1.28 15.27 22.70
C LYS A 59 -0.26 14.73 21.68
N GLU A 60 -0.41 13.48 21.27
CA GLU A 60 0.45 12.88 20.27
C GLU A 60 0.27 13.53 18.90
N LEU A 61 -0.96 13.92 18.53
CA LEU A 61 -1.19 14.62 17.27
C LEU A 61 -0.43 15.94 17.23
N LYS A 62 -0.49 16.72 18.31
CA LYS A 62 0.30 17.95 18.45
C LYS A 62 1.80 17.68 18.33
N ARG A 63 2.30 16.60 18.96
CA ARG A 63 3.71 16.17 18.89
C ARG A 63 4.12 15.76 17.46
N LEU A 64 3.22 15.08 16.74
CA LEU A 64 3.47 14.67 15.36
C LEU A 64 3.55 15.87 14.42
N GLN A 65 2.63 16.83 14.59
CA GLN A 65 2.60 18.07 13.83
C GLN A 65 3.82 18.95 14.11
N SER A 66 4.29 19.02 15.37
CA SER A 66 5.51 19.77 15.71
C SER A 66 6.78 19.10 15.19
N SER A 67 6.80 17.77 15.07
CA SER A 67 7.96 17.01 14.55
C SER A 67 8.14 17.10 13.03
N THR A 68 7.16 17.63 12.29
CA THR A 68 7.19 17.69 10.83
C THR A 68 7.46 19.13 10.36
N PRO A 69 8.44 19.39 9.46
CA PRO A 69 8.59 20.72 8.85
C PRO A 69 7.32 21.13 8.13
N LYS A 70 6.92 22.41 8.25
CA LYS A 70 5.74 22.95 7.56
C LYS A 70 5.75 22.54 6.07
N ARG A 71 4.62 22.03 5.58
CA ARG A 71 4.37 21.57 4.19
C ARG A 71 4.98 20.21 3.76
N LYS A 72 5.57 19.42 4.66
CA LYS A 72 5.99 18.03 4.33
C LYS A 72 4.96 17.00 4.81
N ALA A 73 4.91 15.85 4.12
CA ALA A 73 4.09 14.72 4.54
C ALA A 73 4.52 14.25 5.93
N THR A 74 3.52 13.88 6.75
CA THR A 74 3.70 13.41 8.11
C THR A 74 4.75 12.31 8.19
N PHE A 75 5.72 12.46 9.10
CA PHE A 75 6.82 11.52 9.23
C PHE A 75 6.34 10.16 9.74
N TYR A 76 6.19 9.19 8.82
CA TYR A 76 5.64 7.86 9.11
C TYR A 76 6.39 7.08 10.20
N ALA A 77 7.68 7.36 10.39
CA ALA A 77 8.51 6.70 11.39
C ALA A 77 8.38 7.29 12.80
N ALA A 78 7.73 8.45 12.98
CA ALA A 78 7.60 9.09 14.30
C ALA A 78 6.96 8.18 15.37
N PRO A 79 5.84 7.47 15.10
CA PRO A 79 5.26 6.56 16.09
C PRO A 79 6.16 5.37 16.42
N LEU A 80 6.97 4.87 15.46
CA LEU A 80 7.94 3.79 15.74
C LEU A 80 9.03 4.25 16.71
N TYR A 81 9.50 5.49 16.60
CA TYR A 81 10.45 6.03 17.58
C TYR A 81 9.82 6.15 18.97
N TRP A 82 8.54 6.52 19.06
CA TRP A 82 7.83 6.54 20.34
C TRP A 82 7.63 5.14 20.92
N ALA A 83 7.39 4.14 20.07
CA ALA A 83 7.35 2.74 20.48
C ALA A 83 8.70 2.26 21.02
N GLY A 84 9.81 2.65 20.39
CA GLY A 84 11.16 2.38 20.90
C GLY A 84 11.41 3.04 22.27
N TYR A 85 11.09 4.32 22.42
CA TYR A 85 11.21 5.03 23.70
C TYR A 85 10.38 4.35 24.80
N LEU A 86 9.17 3.89 24.47
CA LEU A 86 8.31 3.17 25.41
C LEU A 86 8.91 1.82 25.83
N LEU A 87 9.64 1.12 24.95
CA LEU A 87 10.38 -0.10 25.33
C LEU A 87 11.51 0.18 26.31
N LEU A 88 12.26 1.28 26.09
CA LEU A 88 13.31 1.70 27.01
C LEU A 88 12.73 2.07 28.38
N ASP A 89 11.58 2.76 28.41
CA ASP A 89 10.86 3.06 29.65
C ASP A 89 10.36 1.79 30.37
N MET A 90 9.84 0.81 29.63
CA MET A 90 9.46 -0.50 30.20
C MET A 90 10.67 -1.23 30.79
N ARG A 91 11.85 -1.14 30.15
CA ARG A 91 13.09 -1.71 30.65
C ARG A 91 13.59 -1.01 31.92
N ALA A 92 13.56 0.33 31.94
CA ALA A 92 13.92 1.12 33.11
C ALA A 92 12.98 0.90 34.30
N SER A 93 11.69 0.67 34.02
CA SER A 93 10.67 0.34 35.03
C SER A 93 10.80 -1.10 35.57
N GLY A 94 11.73 -1.91 35.06
CA GLY A 94 11.88 -3.32 35.46
C GLY A 94 10.84 -4.29 34.89
N LEU A 95 9.92 -3.83 34.02
CA LEU A 95 8.90 -4.68 33.39
C LEU A 95 9.51 -5.65 32.37
N LEU A 96 10.59 -5.23 31.71
CA LEU A 96 11.41 -6.08 30.84
C LEU A 96 12.71 -6.40 31.56
N ILE A 97 12.92 -7.68 31.87
CA ILE A 97 14.08 -8.13 32.65
C ILE A 97 15.30 -8.35 31.73
N SER A 98 15.07 -8.87 30.53
CA SER A 98 16.14 -9.28 29.62
C SER A 98 16.49 -8.20 28.59
N ASP A 99 17.76 -7.80 28.54
CA ASP A 99 18.27 -6.88 27.50
C ASP A 99 18.20 -7.49 26.11
N ARG A 100 18.35 -8.82 26.01
CA ARG A 100 18.19 -9.56 24.75
C ARG A 100 16.77 -9.43 24.19
N ALA A 101 15.76 -9.43 25.06
CA ALA A 101 14.38 -9.24 24.65
C ALA A 101 14.14 -7.83 24.07
N VAL A 102 14.73 -6.81 24.70
CA VAL A 102 14.68 -5.42 24.22
C VAL A 102 15.31 -5.31 22.84
N GLU A 103 16.49 -5.92 22.64
CA GLU A 103 17.19 -5.94 21.36
C GLU A 103 16.35 -6.60 20.25
N LEU A 104 15.71 -7.75 20.55
CA LEU A 104 14.83 -8.45 19.61
C LEU A 104 13.61 -7.60 19.23
N LEU A 105 12.99 -6.93 20.21
CA LEU A 105 11.86 -6.04 19.97
C LEU A 105 12.28 -4.84 19.11
N TYR A 106 13.44 -4.24 19.38
CA TYR A 106 13.99 -3.18 18.53
C TYR A 106 14.25 -3.65 17.10
N LYS A 107 14.83 -4.84 16.91
CA LYS A 107 15.00 -5.44 15.57
C LYS A 107 13.66 -5.62 14.86
N SER A 108 12.61 -5.99 15.59
CA SER A 108 11.27 -6.13 15.00
C SER A 108 10.66 -4.78 14.57
N ILE A 109 10.86 -3.73 15.37
CA ILE A 109 10.45 -2.35 15.03
C ILE A 109 11.19 -1.88 13.79
N ASP A 110 12.50 -2.11 13.72
CA ASP A 110 13.30 -1.71 12.58
C ASP A 110 12.92 -2.47 11.30
N ALA A 111 12.59 -3.76 11.42
CA ALA A 111 12.05 -4.54 10.31
C ALA A 111 10.72 -3.99 9.79
N ILE A 112 9.83 -3.53 10.67
CA ILE A 112 8.58 -2.85 10.29
C ILE A 112 8.89 -1.54 9.57
N ARG A 113 9.81 -0.73 10.12
CA ARG A 113 10.26 0.53 9.51
C ARG A 113 10.82 0.31 8.10
N ALA A 114 11.67 -0.70 7.92
CA ALA A 114 12.26 -1.05 6.63
C ALA A 114 11.20 -1.48 5.62
N LYS A 115 10.22 -2.30 6.03
CA LYS A 115 9.09 -2.68 5.16
C LYS A 115 8.24 -1.46 4.76
N ALA A 116 7.93 -0.57 5.70
CA ALA A 116 7.20 0.67 5.43
C ALA A 116 7.97 1.59 4.46
N ALA A 117 9.28 1.74 4.64
CA ALA A 117 10.13 2.47 3.73
C ALA A 117 10.14 1.86 2.32
N LYS A 118 10.25 0.53 2.23
CA LYS A 118 10.21 -0.20 0.95
C LYS A 118 8.91 0.06 0.19
N LEU A 119 7.76 0.04 0.88
CA LEU A 119 6.46 0.37 0.28
C LEU A 119 6.40 1.80 -0.26
N ILE A 120 6.94 2.76 0.49
CA ILE A 120 7.01 4.16 0.04
C ILE A 120 7.89 4.28 -1.20
N VAL A 121 9.04 3.59 -1.25
CA VAL A 121 9.94 3.61 -2.40
C VAL A 121 9.29 3.00 -3.64
N TYR A 122 8.62 1.85 -3.51
CA TYR A 122 7.90 1.24 -4.63
C TYR A 122 6.85 2.19 -5.20
N ASN A 123 6.04 2.79 -4.34
CA ASN A 123 4.96 3.67 -4.81
C ASN A 123 5.45 5.02 -5.35
N LYS A 124 6.53 5.58 -4.78
CA LYS A 124 6.98 6.94 -5.10
C LYS A 124 8.05 6.98 -6.20
N ILE A 125 8.94 5.99 -6.24
CA ILE A 125 10.16 6.03 -7.07
C ILE A 125 10.12 4.94 -8.15
N ILE A 126 9.69 3.73 -7.79
CA ILE A 126 9.72 2.56 -8.70
C ILE A 126 8.31 2.34 -9.28
N ASN A 127 7.78 3.34 -9.98
CA ASN A 127 6.66 3.09 -10.88
C ASN A 127 7.22 2.55 -12.19
N VAL A 128 6.48 1.63 -12.83
CA VAL A 128 6.83 1.16 -14.18
C VAL A 128 7.02 2.40 -15.07
N PRO A 129 8.17 2.54 -15.75
CA PRO A 129 8.41 3.67 -16.62
C PRO A 129 7.22 3.90 -17.54
N LEU A 130 6.72 5.13 -17.58
CA LEU A 130 5.51 5.47 -18.30
C LEU A 130 5.57 5.06 -19.78
N GLY A 131 6.76 5.15 -20.40
CA GLY A 131 6.97 4.73 -21.78
C GLY A 131 6.65 3.25 -22.03
N PHE A 132 6.93 2.35 -21.08
CA PHE A 132 6.66 0.92 -21.28
C PHE A 132 5.17 0.61 -21.27
N THR A 133 4.41 1.22 -20.36
CA THR A 133 2.95 1.05 -20.36
C THR A 133 2.32 1.73 -21.57
N GLN A 134 2.84 2.88 -22.01
CA GLN A 134 2.40 3.56 -23.23
C GLN A 134 2.65 2.76 -24.50
N ILE A 135 3.84 2.17 -24.67
CA ILE A 135 4.15 1.37 -25.86
C ILE A 135 3.21 0.16 -25.93
N ALA A 136 2.98 -0.52 -24.81
CA ALA A 136 2.07 -1.66 -24.76
C ALA A 136 0.63 -1.25 -25.15
N THR A 137 0.11 -0.14 -24.61
CA THR A 137 -1.26 0.31 -24.92
C THR A 137 -1.41 0.76 -26.35
N VAL A 138 -0.44 1.53 -26.89
CA VAL A 138 -0.44 1.95 -28.30
C VAL A 138 -0.41 0.74 -29.22
N THR A 139 0.42 -0.27 -28.94
CA THR A 139 0.53 -1.48 -29.76
C THR A 139 -0.81 -2.19 -29.88
N ILE A 140 -1.51 -2.39 -28.76
CA ILE A 140 -2.81 -3.07 -28.77
C ILE A 140 -3.88 -2.20 -29.42
N TYR A 141 -3.89 -0.89 -29.19
CA TYR A 141 -4.87 0.00 -29.81
C TYR A 141 -4.71 0.07 -31.34
N VAL A 142 -3.47 0.13 -31.85
CA VAL A 142 -3.20 0.05 -33.29
C VAL A 142 -3.68 -1.29 -33.85
N TYR A 143 -3.42 -2.39 -33.13
CA TYR A 143 -3.91 -3.71 -33.51
C TYR A 143 -5.46 -3.76 -33.57
N VAL A 144 -6.16 -3.19 -32.58
CA VAL A 144 -7.64 -3.14 -32.57
C VAL A 144 -8.16 -2.31 -33.75
N ILE A 145 -7.58 -1.14 -34.01
CA ILE A 145 -7.97 -0.28 -35.12
C ILE A 145 -7.79 -1.02 -36.45
N ALA A 146 -6.60 -1.57 -36.70
CA ALA A 146 -6.31 -2.31 -37.93
C ALA A 146 -7.24 -3.53 -38.10
N SER A 147 -7.49 -4.27 -37.03
CA SER A 147 -8.37 -5.44 -37.04
C SER A 147 -9.84 -5.05 -37.31
N THR A 148 -10.28 -3.89 -36.85
CA THR A 148 -11.64 -3.38 -37.08
C THR A 148 -11.90 -3.14 -38.57
N PHE A 149 -10.92 -2.62 -39.30
CA PHE A 149 -11.00 -2.48 -40.77
C PHE A 149 -10.78 -3.82 -41.47
N SER A 150 -9.86 -4.65 -40.99
CA SER A 150 -9.52 -5.92 -41.64
C SER A 150 -10.63 -6.96 -41.58
N TRP A 151 -11.42 -6.98 -40.51
CA TRP A 151 -12.47 -7.97 -40.28
C TRP A 151 -13.84 -7.55 -40.81
N GLN A 152 -13.92 -6.44 -41.55
CA GLN A 152 -15.13 -6.12 -42.30
C GLN A 152 -15.34 -7.17 -43.39
N PHE A 153 -16.52 -7.80 -43.37
CA PHE A 153 -16.96 -8.68 -44.45
C PHE A 153 -17.21 -7.81 -45.70
N LEU A 154 -16.51 -8.13 -46.78
CA LEU A 154 -16.65 -7.46 -48.08
C LEU A 154 -17.73 -8.16 -48.91
N ASP A 155 -18.28 -7.44 -49.88
CA ASP A 155 -19.26 -7.97 -50.82
C ASP A 155 -18.73 -9.22 -51.55
N VAL A 156 -19.44 -10.34 -51.36
CA VAL A 156 -19.10 -11.66 -51.88
C VAL A 156 -19.17 -11.69 -53.42
N THR A 157 -19.99 -10.82 -54.02
CA THR A 157 -20.15 -10.75 -55.49
C THR A 157 -18.88 -10.30 -56.21
N GLN A 158 -18.00 -9.57 -55.51
CA GLN A 158 -16.75 -9.02 -56.04
C GLN A 158 -15.59 -10.04 -56.05
N LYS A 159 -15.80 -11.26 -55.53
CA LYS A 159 -14.86 -12.40 -55.55
C LYS A 159 -13.43 -12.08 -55.09
N TYR A 160 -13.30 -11.33 -53.99
CA TYR A 160 -12.00 -11.11 -53.37
C TYR A 160 -11.37 -12.43 -52.85
N ASN A 161 -10.05 -12.59 -53.03
CA ASN A 161 -9.33 -13.76 -52.55
C ASN A 161 -9.49 -13.94 -51.03
N ASN A 162 -9.76 -15.17 -50.60
CA ASN A 162 -9.95 -15.57 -49.20
C ASN A 162 -11.11 -14.88 -48.45
N ARG A 163 -12.10 -14.31 -49.15
CA ARG A 163 -13.29 -13.68 -48.56
C ARG A 163 -14.57 -14.21 -49.22
N LEU A 164 -14.91 -15.45 -48.90
CA LEU A 164 -15.97 -16.21 -49.55
C LEU A 164 -17.28 -16.29 -48.74
N VAL A 165 -17.25 -15.90 -47.47
CA VAL A 165 -18.36 -16.07 -46.52
C VAL A 165 -18.55 -14.79 -45.72
N ASP A 166 -19.80 -14.34 -45.62
CA ASP A 166 -20.22 -13.24 -44.75
C ASP A 166 -21.01 -13.81 -43.57
N ILE A 167 -20.45 -13.70 -42.36
CA ILE A 167 -21.07 -14.20 -41.11
C ILE A 167 -21.70 -13.03 -40.34
N TYR A 168 -21.64 -11.80 -40.87
CA TYR A 168 -22.08 -10.53 -40.27
C TYR A 168 -21.35 -10.13 -38.96
N ILE A 169 -21.03 -11.09 -38.10
CA ILE A 169 -20.32 -10.91 -36.83
C ILE A 169 -18.99 -11.70 -36.87
N PRO A 170 -17.83 -11.03 -36.74
CA PRO A 170 -16.53 -11.70 -36.74
C PRO A 170 -16.22 -12.34 -35.36
N ILE A 171 -16.84 -13.49 -35.06
CA ILE A 171 -16.75 -14.18 -33.75
C ILE A 171 -15.30 -14.46 -33.33
N PHE A 172 -14.48 -15.00 -34.23
CA PHE A 172 -13.06 -15.30 -33.93
C PHE A 172 -12.23 -14.03 -33.73
N GLY A 173 -12.53 -12.95 -34.47
CA GLY A 173 -11.89 -11.66 -34.27
C GLY A 173 -12.24 -11.05 -32.91
N MET A 174 -13.51 -11.13 -32.49
CA MET A 174 -13.92 -10.70 -31.16
C MET A 174 -13.24 -11.51 -30.05
N LEU A 175 -13.11 -12.83 -30.19
CA LEU A 175 -12.36 -13.66 -29.24
C LEU A 175 -10.88 -13.24 -29.16
N GLN A 176 -10.26 -12.95 -30.30
CA GLN A 176 -8.88 -12.49 -30.36
C GLN A 176 -8.70 -11.11 -29.70
N LEU A 177 -9.67 -10.19 -29.86
CA LEU A 177 -9.69 -8.92 -29.14
C LEU A 177 -9.85 -9.08 -27.64
N ILE A 178 -10.76 -9.94 -27.18
CA ILE A 178 -10.95 -10.23 -25.75
C ILE A 178 -9.66 -10.79 -25.16
N PHE A 179 -8.96 -11.65 -25.89
CA PHE A 179 -7.68 -12.20 -25.45
C PHE A 179 -6.60 -11.12 -25.32
N PHE A 180 -6.39 -10.30 -26.36
CA PHE A 180 -5.34 -9.27 -26.32
C PHE A 180 -5.65 -8.12 -25.36
N LEU A 181 -6.90 -7.65 -25.31
CA LEU A 181 -7.34 -6.63 -24.35
C LEU A 181 -7.37 -7.17 -22.91
N GLY A 182 -7.66 -8.46 -22.73
CA GLY A 182 -7.61 -9.14 -21.45
C GLY A 182 -6.19 -9.35 -20.94
N TRP A 183 -5.20 -9.50 -21.83
CA TRP A 183 -3.79 -9.69 -21.45
C TRP A 183 -3.18 -8.40 -20.87
N ILE A 184 -3.46 -7.23 -21.45
CA ILE A 184 -2.81 -5.98 -21.05
C ILE A 184 -3.34 -5.36 -19.74
N ASN A 185 -4.53 -5.77 -19.30
CA ASN A 185 -5.17 -5.31 -18.06
C ASN A 185 -4.73 -6.15 -16.85
#